data_AF-A0A2V7CLJ6-F1
#
_entry.id   AF-A0A2V7CLJ6-F1
#
_cell.length_a   1.000
_cell.length_b   1.000
_cell.length_c   1.000
_cell.angle_alpha   90.00
_cell.angle_beta   90.00
_cell.angle_gamma   90.00
#
_symmetry.space_group_name_H-M   'P 1'
#
loop_
_entity.id
_entity.type
_entity.pdbx_description
1 polymer ?
#
loop_
_entity_poly.entity_id
_entity_poly.type
_entity_poly.pdbx_seq_one_letter_code
_entity_poly.pdbx_strand_id
1 'polypeptide(L)'
;FQGYAKNPEATRQTLDAGWIHSGDAGFLDRDGHLVIIDRAKDVSRLADGTMFAPKFIENKLKFSPYIREAVCIGQARPCVTAFVNIDLAAVGNWAERRNIAYTSYGDLAQKPEVYELIRGEVERVNASLAEDEHLRGAQVKRFLILHKELDPDDEEITRTRKVRRGYIAQKYAALIDALYSGQDRVQVEAKITYEDGRTGIMRADVAIRDVGAPVQAAR
;
A
#
# COMPACT_ATOMS: atom_id res chain seq x y z
N PHE A 1 -10.31 -32.35 0.99
CA PHE A 1 -11.45 -31.48 0.66
C PHE A 1 -12.39 -32.27 -0.26
N GLN A 2 -13.68 -32.40 0.08
CA GLN A 2 -14.65 -33.20 -0.71
C GLN A 2 -15.59 -32.34 -1.57
N GLY A 3 -15.49 -31.00 -1.46
CA GLY A 3 -16.32 -30.04 -2.18
C GLY A 3 -17.00 -29.03 -1.28
N TYR A 4 -17.58 -28.00 -1.91
CA TYR A 4 -18.41 -27.00 -1.24
C TYR A 4 -19.84 -27.51 -1.09
N ALA A 5 -20.41 -27.32 0.10
CA ALA A 5 -21.79 -27.72 0.39
C ALA A 5 -22.77 -27.04 -0.58
N LYS A 6 -23.57 -27.85 -1.29
CA LYS A 6 -24.57 -27.41 -2.28
C LYS A 6 -24.02 -26.53 -3.42
N ASN A 7 -22.71 -26.55 -3.67
CA ASN A 7 -22.11 -25.79 -4.76
C ASN A 7 -21.16 -26.66 -5.61
N PRO A 8 -21.73 -27.56 -6.44
CA PRO A 8 -20.95 -28.46 -7.29
C PRO A 8 -20.15 -27.71 -8.36
N GLU A 9 -20.62 -26.54 -8.80
CA GLU A 9 -19.90 -25.70 -9.76
C GLU A 9 -18.61 -25.14 -9.18
N ALA A 10 -18.69 -24.46 -8.03
CA ALA A 10 -17.49 -23.97 -7.35
C ALA A 10 -16.53 -25.10 -6.96
N THR A 11 -17.05 -26.29 -6.68
CA THR A 11 -16.25 -27.49 -6.39
C THR A 11 -15.43 -27.90 -7.61
N ARG A 12 -16.05 -27.99 -8.80
CA ARG A 12 -15.35 -28.31 -10.05
C ARG A 12 -14.33 -27.25 -10.44
N GLN A 13 -14.61 -25.98 -10.17
CA GLN A 13 -13.67 -24.89 -10.45
C GLN A 13 -12.46 -24.90 -9.49
N THR A 14 -12.59 -25.50 -8.32
CA THR A 14 -11.53 -25.52 -7.29
C THR A 14 -10.69 -26.80 -7.32
N LEU A 15 -11.27 -27.90 -7.80
CA LEU A 15 -10.61 -29.20 -7.95
C LEU A 15 -10.33 -29.48 -9.42
N ASP A 16 -9.05 -29.61 -9.77
CA ASP A 16 -8.61 -30.02 -11.10
C ASP A 16 -7.63 -31.19 -11.00
N ALA A 17 -7.95 -32.29 -11.68
CA ALA A 17 -7.11 -33.50 -11.75
C ALA A 17 -6.50 -33.99 -10.41
N GLY A 18 -7.23 -33.86 -9.30
CA GLY A 18 -6.77 -34.26 -7.96
C GLY A 18 -5.98 -33.19 -7.19
N TRP A 19 -5.76 -32.03 -7.80
CA TRP A 19 -5.16 -30.84 -7.18
C TRP A 19 -6.22 -29.83 -6.76
N ILE A 20 -5.92 -29.08 -5.70
CA ILE A 20 -6.75 -27.96 -5.23
C ILE A 20 -6.10 -26.66 -5.73
N HIS A 21 -6.84 -25.85 -6.47
CA HIS A 21 -6.44 -24.49 -6.77
C HIS A 21 -6.55 -23.63 -5.50
N SER A 22 -5.43 -23.37 -4.83
CA SER A 22 -5.36 -22.49 -3.65
C SER A 22 -5.87 -21.08 -3.95
N GLY A 23 -5.74 -20.66 -5.22
CA GLY A 23 -6.01 -19.31 -5.68
C GLY A 23 -4.93 -18.30 -5.26
N ASP A 24 -3.77 -18.80 -4.82
CA ASP A 24 -2.58 -18.01 -4.53
C ASP A 24 -1.68 -17.97 -5.77
N ALA A 25 -1.10 -16.81 -6.04
CA ALA A 25 -0.04 -16.63 -7.01
C ALA A 25 1.31 -16.69 -6.29
N GLY A 26 2.28 -17.30 -6.95
CA GLY A 26 3.64 -17.41 -6.48
C GLY A 26 4.58 -17.81 -7.61
N PHE A 27 5.86 -17.78 -7.31
CA PHE A 27 6.92 -18.27 -8.19
C PHE A 27 7.96 -19.00 -7.37
N LEU A 28 8.80 -19.80 -8.03
CA LEU A 28 9.98 -20.38 -7.40
C LEU A 28 11.12 -19.37 -7.47
N ASP A 29 11.77 -19.11 -6.34
CA ASP A 29 12.99 -18.31 -6.32
C ASP A 29 14.18 -19.09 -6.89
N ARG A 30 15.36 -18.46 -6.90
CA ARG A 30 16.60 -19.05 -7.42
C ARG A 30 17.04 -20.31 -6.68
N ASP A 31 16.64 -20.45 -5.42
CA ASP A 31 16.96 -21.59 -4.56
C ASP A 31 15.88 -22.68 -4.62
N GLY A 32 14.83 -22.48 -5.42
CA GLY A 32 13.72 -23.42 -5.59
C GLY A 32 12.66 -23.33 -4.50
N HIS A 33 12.63 -22.27 -3.68
CA HIS A 33 11.58 -22.06 -2.70
C HIS A 33 10.35 -21.39 -3.33
N LEU A 34 9.16 -21.85 -2.95
CA LEU A 34 7.90 -21.23 -3.37
C LEU A 34 7.66 -19.92 -2.60
N VAL A 35 7.68 -18.81 -3.32
CA VAL A 35 7.33 -17.48 -2.80
C VAL A 35 5.87 -17.18 -3.16
N ILE A 36 5.01 -17.03 -2.16
CA ILE A 36 3.61 -16.62 -2.34
C ILE A 36 3.55 -15.09 -2.35
N ILE A 37 3.01 -14.51 -3.42
CA ILE A 37 3.00 -13.06 -3.62
C ILE A 37 1.65 -12.40 -3.35
N ASP A 38 0.55 -12.96 -3.86
CA ASP A 38 -0.80 -12.42 -3.67
C ASP A 38 -1.84 -13.49 -4.03
N ARG A 39 -3.12 -13.14 -3.97
CA ARG A 39 -4.17 -13.94 -4.61
C ARG A 39 -4.01 -13.82 -6.12
N ALA A 40 -4.18 -14.91 -6.85
CA ALA A 40 -4.04 -14.94 -8.31
C ALA A 40 -4.89 -13.90 -9.03
N LYS A 41 -6.08 -13.59 -8.49
CA LYS A 41 -6.98 -12.55 -9.02
C LYS A 41 -6.58 -11.11 -8.70
N ASP A 42 -5.72 -10.92 -7.68
CA ASP A 42 -5.29 -9.60 -7.20
C ASP A 42 -3.93 -9.20 -7.81
N VAL A 43 -3.18 -10.15 -8.39
CA VAL A 43 -2.01 -9.85 -9.22
C VAL A 43 -2.47 -9.16 -10.50
N SER A 44 -1.84 -8.03 -10.81
CA SER A 44 -2.14 -7.23 -11.98
C SER A 44 -0.86 -6.81 -12.70
N ARG A 45 -0.97 -5.90 -13.66
CA ARG A 45 0.17 -5.39 -14.42
C ARG A 45 0.16 -3.87 -14.46
N LEU A 46 1.36 -3.30 -14.50
CA LEU A 46 1.56 -1.90 -14.90
C LEU A 46 1.22 -1.74 -16.39
N ALA A 47 1.18 -0.49 -16.86
CA ALA A 47 0.86 -0.17 -18.25
C ALA A 47 1.86 -0.78 -19.26
N ASP A 48 3.10 -1.02 -18.86
CA ASP A 48 4.16 -1.64 -19.67
C ASP A 48 4.17 -3.18 -19.61
N GLY A 49 3.22 -3.79 -18.88
CA GLY A 49 3.13 -5.23 -18.69
C GLY A 49 3.93 -5.78 -17.50
N THR A 50 4.71 -4.96 -16.80
CA THR A 50 5.44 -5.33 -15.58
C THR A 50 4.47 -5.92 -14.55
N MET A 51 4.85 -7.03 -13.91
CA MET A 51 4.04 -7.68 -12.89
C MET A 51 3.89 -6.75 -11.68
N PHE A 52 2.66 -6.61 -11.19
CA PHE A 52 2.34 -5.80 -10.01
C PHE A 52 1.51 -6.62 -9.02
N ALA A 53 2.12 -6.96 -7.90
CA ALA A 53 1.51 -7.65 -6.77
C ALA A 53 1.36 -6.69 -5.59
N PRO A 54 0.23 -5.97 -5.46
CA PRO A 54 0.10 -4.88 -4.50
C PRO A 54 0.26 -5.36 -3.05
N LYS A 55 -0.34 -6.49 -2.66
CA LYS A 55 -0.25 -6.93 -1.26
C LYS A 55 1.16 -7.34 -0.86
N PHE A 56 1.95 -7.85 -1.80
CA PHE A 56 3.34 -8.20 -1.52
C PHE A 56 4.14 -6.96 -1.10
N ILE A 57 4.03 -5.88 -1.88
CA ILE A 57 4.72 -4.61 -1.60
C ILE A 57 4.18 -3.98 -0.33
N GLU A 58 2.85 -3.95 -0.15
CA GLU A 58 2.20 -3.41 1.05
C GLU A 58 2.63 -4.16 2.32
N ASN A 59 2.70 -5.48 2.28
CA ASN A 59 3.16 -6.27 3.42
C ASN A 59 4.63 -6.02 3.72
N LYS A 60 5.50 -5.92 2.69
CA LYS A 60 6.90 -5.51 2.86
C LYS A 60 7.03 -4.15 3.54
N LEU A 61 6.23 -3.16 3.13
CA LEU A 61 6.20 -1.83 3.76
C LEU A 61 5.74 -1.92 5.23
N LYS A 62 4.70 -2.69 5.52
CA LYS A 62 4.14 -2.87 6.87
C LYS A 62 4.99 -3.69 7.83
N PHE A 63 6.08 -4.31 7.37
CA PHE A 63 7.09 -4.84 8.29
C PHE A 63 7.86 -3.71 9.00
N SER A 64 7.85 -2.49 8.44
CA SER A 64 8.37 -1.33 9.15
C SER A 64 7.55 -1.05 10.41
N PRO A 65 8.19 -0.80 11.57
CA PRO A 65 7.47 -0.37 12.77
C PRO A 65 6.82 1.02 12.60
N TYR A 66 7.23 1.79 11.59
CA TYR A 66 6.74 3.14 11.34
C TYR A 66 5.52 3.19 10.41
N ILE A 67 5.18 2.09 9.73
CA ILE A 67 4.10 2.02 8.75
C ILE A 67 2.97 1.16 9.28
N ARG A 68 1.83 1.80 9.58
CA ARG A 68 0.61 1.16 10.06
C ARG A 68 -0.16 0.48 8.93
N GLU A 69 -0.29 1.18 7.81
CA GLU A 69 -0.98 0.69 6.62
C GLU A 69 -0.30 1.23 5.37
N ALA A 70 -0.34 0.44 4.29
CA ALA A 70 0.13 0.86 2.98
C ALA A 70 -0.88 0.44 1.93
N VAL A 71 -1.13 1.31 0.95
CA VAL A 71 -1.93 0.98 -0.23
C VAL A 71 -1.12 1.30 -1.47
N CYS A 72 -0.74 0.26 -2.21
CA CYS A 72 -0.03 0.40 -3.47
C CYS A 72 -1.03 0.51 -4.62
N ILE A 73 -0.77 1.45 -5.52
CA ILE A 73 -1.52 1.72 -6.75
C ILE A 73 -0.55 1.57 -7.92
N GLY A 74 -0.97 0.86 -8.96
CA GLY A 74 -0.11 0.57 -10.11
C GLY A 74 -0.81 -0.14 -11.28
N GLN A 75 -1.96 -0.77 -11.03
CA GLN A 75 -2.72 -1.45 -12.08
C GLN A 75 -3.04 -0.51 -13.25
N ALA A 76 -2.56 -0.86 -14.45
CA ALA A 76 -2.68 -0.06 -15.67
C ALA A 76 -2.13 1.38 -15.56
N ARG A 77 -1.19 1.62 -14.63
CA ARG A 77 -0.51 2.91 -14.43
C ARG A 77 0.95 2.79 -14.87
N PRO A 78 1.64 3.91 -15.18
CA PRO A 78 3.02 3.89 -15.67
C PRO A 78 4.04 3.42 -14.62
N CYS A 79 3.70 3.49 -13.33
CA CYS A 79 4.57 3.08 -12.24
C CYS A 79 3.76 2.72 -10.99
N VAL A 80 4.41 2.14 -9.99
CA VAL A 80 3.81 1.94 -8.67
C VAL A 80 3.93 3.21 -7.83
N THR A 81 2.83 3.58 -7.19
CA THR A 81 2.76 4.66 -6.19
C THR A 81 2.13 4.14 -4.90
N ALA A 82 2.38 4.80 -3.77
CA ALA A 82 1.85 4.33 -2.48
C ALA A 82 1.18 5.42 -1.65
N PHE A 83 0.09 5.06 -0.99
CA PHE A 83 -0.39 5.74 0.21
C PHE A 83 0.21 5.05 1.43
N VAL A 84 0.61 5.84 2.42
CA VAL A 84 1.13 5.36 3.70
C VAL A 84 0.32 5.97 4.84
N ASN A 85 -0.09 5.14 5.80
CA ASN A 85 -0.40 5.60 7.15
C ASN A 85 0.78 5.28 8.06
N ILE A 86 1.26 6.29 8.78
CA ILE A 86 2.23 6.07 9.85
C ILE A 86 1.60 5.37 11.05
N ASP A 87 2.39 4.61 11.80
CA ASP A 87 2.02 4.19 13.15
C ASP A 87 2.27 5.34 14.13
N LEU A 88 1.19 5.93 14.64
CA LEU A 88 1.25 7.14 15.47
C LEU A 88 2.11 6.93 16.72
N ALA A 89 2.03 5.77 17.36
CA ALA A 89 2.78 5.49 18.58
C ALA A 89 4.27 5.33 18.28
N ALA A 90 4.64 4.55 17.26
CA ALA A 90 6.02 4.32 16.91
C ALA A 90 6.70 5.59 16.36
N VAL A 91 6.03 6.31 15.46
CA VAL A 91 6.56 7.56 14.88
C VAL A 91 6.56 8.69 15.89
N GLY A 92 5.56 8.76 16.78
CA GLY A 92 5.53 9.70 17.91
C GLY A 92 6.74 9.53 18.83
N ASN A 93 7.01 8.30 19.28
CA ASN A 93 8.21 7.99 20.08
C ASN A 93 9.51 8.32 19.33
N TRP A 94 9.57 8.08 18.01
CA TRP A 94 10.73 8.41 17.18
C TRP A 94 10.95 9.93 17.08
N ALA A 95 9.86 10.70 16.97
CA ALA A 95 9.85 12.16 16.87
C ALA A 95 10.25 12.82 18.19
N GLU A 96 9.72 12.34 19.32
CA GLU A 96 10.07 12.82 20.67
C GLU A 96 11.57 12.69 20.95
N ARG A 97 12.18 11.54 20.62
CA ARG A 97 13.63 11.31 20.77
C ARG A 97 14.49 12.25 19.92
N ARG A 98 13.90 12.95 18.96
CA ARG A 98 14.54 13.92 18.07
C ARG A 98 14.11 15.36 18.32
N ASN A 99 13.33 15.60 19.40
CA ASN A 99 12.75 16.89 19.74
C ASN A 99 11.86 17.47 18.61
N ILE A 100 11.17 16.61 17.86
CA ILE A 100 10.21 17.03 16.83
C ILE A 100 8.84 17.15 17.51
N ALA A 101 8.38 18.38 17.71
CA ALA A 101 7.07 18.65 18.29
C ALA A 101 5.95 18.41 17.28
N TYR A 102 4.86 17.78 17.73
CA TYR A 102 3.63 17.61 16.96
C TYR A 102 2.41 17.66 17.89
N THR A 103 1.25 17.96 17.32
CA THR A 103 -0.01 18.15 18.06
C THR A 103 -1.07 17.09 17.76
N SER A 104 -0.96 16.43 16.61
CA SER A 104 -1.94 15.46 16.13
C SER A 104 -1.32 14.50 15.13
N TYR A 105 -2.07 13.46 14.76
CA TYR A 105 -1.69 12.57 13.67
C TYR A 105 -1.41 13.33 12.38
N GLY A 106 -2.33 14.19 11.96
CA GLY A 106 -2.21 14.93 10.70
C GLY A 106 -0.99 15.85 10.68
N ASP A 107 -0.69 16.51 11.79
CA ASP A 107 0.51 17.35 11.94
C ASP A 107 1.79 16.50 11.85
N LEU A 108 1.87 15.39 12.59
CA LEU A 108 3.03 14.50 12.55
C LEU A 108 3.24 13.87 11.17
N ALA A 109 2.16 13.38 10.56
CA ALA A 109 2.16 12.75 9.23
C ALA A 109 2.65 13.69 8.13
N GLN A 110 2.50 15.01 8.30
CA GLN A 110 2.94 16.00 7.34
C GLN A 110 4.30 16.65 7.65
N LYS A 111 5.00 16.20 8.71
CA LYS A 111 6.37 16.69 9.02
C LYS A 111 7.36 16.26 7.93
N PRO A 112 8.24 17.16 7.44
CA PRO A 112 9.30 16.80 6.51
C PRO A 112 10.16 15.63 7.01
N GLU A 113 10.51 15.62 8.29
CA GLU A 113 11.33 14.59 8.92
C GLU A 113 10.65 13.20 8.89
N VAL A 114 9.32 13.17 8.99
CA VAL A 114 8.55 11.92 8.88
C VAL A 114 8.48 11.45 7.44
N TYR A 115 8.37 12.36 6.46
CA TYR A 115 8.51 11.99 5.05
C TYR A 115 9.89 11.40 4.74
N GLU A 116 10.96 11.96 5.30
CA GLU A 116 12.31 11.41 5.14
C GLU A 116 12.44 10.02 5.78
N LEU A 117 11.88 9.84 6.99
CA LEU A 117 11.81 8.54 7.65
C LEU A 117 11.12 7.50 6.76
N ILE A 118 9.91 7.81 6.31
CA ILE A 118 9.12 6.89 5.49
C ILE A 118 9.76 6.66 4.11
N ARG A 119 10.42 7.68 3.52
CA ARG A 119 11.17 7.48 2.27
C ARG A 119 12.25 6.41 2.45
N GLY A 120 12.99 6.43 3.56
CA GLY A 120 13.99 5.40 3.86
C GLY A 120 13.40 4.00 3.99
N GLU A 121 12.18 3.87 4.56
CA GLU A 121 11.46 2.60 4.60
C GLU A 121 11.08 2.10 3.20
N VAL A 122 10.58 3.00 2.34
CA VAL A 122 10.20 2.68 0.96
C VAL A 122 11.43 2.33 0.11
N GLU A 123 12.54 3.05 0.27
CA GLU A 123 13.82 2.78 -0.41
C GLU A 123 14.36 1.39 -0.04
N ARG A 124 14.28 0.99 1.23
CA ARG A 124 14.67 -0.37 1.66
C ARG A 124 13.80 -1.44 1.02
N VAL A 125 12.48 -1.22 0.94
CA VAL A 125 11.58 -2.16 0.26
C VAL A 125 11.91 -2.22 -1.23
N ASN A 126 12.15 -1.08 -1.88
CA ASN A 126 12.56 -1.04 -3.28
C ASN A 126 13.87 -1.78 -3.54
N ALA A 127 14.85 -1.68 -2.64
CA ALA A 127 16.09 -2.46 -2.72
C ALA A 127 15.82 -3.96 -2.66
N SER A 128 14.95 -4.41 -1.74
CA SER A 128 14.53 -5.82 -1.68
C SER A 128 13.75 -6.27 -2.92
N LEU A 129 12.92 -5.40 -3.51
CA LEU A 129 12.22 -5.71 -4.76
C LEU A 129 13.19 -5.82 -5.94
N ALA A 130 14.27 -5.03 -5.96
CA ALA A 130 15.26 -5.06 -7.04
C ALA A 130 15.98 -6.42 -7.16
N GLU A 131 16.11 -7.15 -6.05
CA GLU A 131 16.68 -8.51 -6.02
C GLU A 131 15.74 -9.57 -6.63
N ASP A 132 14.44 -9.28 -6.68
CA ASP A 132 13.39 -10.18 -7.17
C ASP A 132 13.21 -10.08 -8.68
N GLU A 133 13.38 -11.17 -9.40
CA GLU A 133 13.27 -11.18 -10.85
C GLU A 133 11.89 -10.81 -11.39
N HIS A 134 10.85 -11.21 -10.69
CA HIS A 134 9.48 -11.00 -11.11
C HIS A 134 8.96 -9.63 -10.69
N LEU A 135 9.51 -9.06 -9.60
CA LEU A 135 8.99 -7.83 -8.98
C LEU A 135 9.92 -6.62 -9.03
N ARG A 136 11.16 -6.75 -9.56
CA ARG A 136 12.12 -5.62 -9.68
C ARG A 136 11.57 -4.39 -10.38
N GLY A 137 10.66 -4.57 -11.34
CA GLY A 137 10.02 -3.47 -12.08
C GLY A 137 8.90 -2.77 -11.29
N ALA A 138 8.41 -3.35 -10.21
CA ALA A 138 7.29 -2.85 -9.42
C ALA A 138 7.73 -1.96 -8.23
N GLN A 139 8.90 -1.34 -8.32
CA GLN A 139 9.39 -0.41 -7.29
C GLN A 139 8.47 0.81 -7.17
N VAL A 140 8.21 1.24 -5.93
CA VAL A 140 7.43 2.43 -5.63
C VAL A 140 8.21 3.66 -6.09
N LYS A 141 7.61 4.48 -6.97
CA LYS A 141 8.23 5.70 -7.51
C LYS A 141 7.87 6.94 -6.74
N ARG A 142 6.62 7.03 -6.29
CA ARG A 142 6.12 8.18 -5.54
C ARG A 142 5.21 7.71 -4.43
N PHE A 143 5.22 8.43 -3.32
CA PHE A 143 4.33 8.15 -2.22
C PHE A 143 3.85 9.43 -1.56
N LEU A 144 2.79 9.29 -0.77
CA LEU A 144 2.33 10.30 0.17
C LEU A 144 1.96 9.65 1.49
N ILE A 145 1.94 10.46 2.55
CA ILE A 145 1.44 10.05 3.86
C ILE A 145 0.04 10.63 4.00
N LEU A 146 -0.96 9.76 4.21
CA LEU A 146 -2.34 10.19 4.39
C LEU A 146 -2.47 11.04 5.66
N HIS A 147 -3.31 12.08 5.58
CA HIS A 147 -3.56 13.03 6.68
C HIS A 147 -4.45 12.46 7.79
N LYS A 148 -5.05 11.27 7.58
CA LYS A 148 -5.81 10.50 8.56
C LYS A 148 -5.51 9.02 8.39
N GLU A 149 -5.74 8.24 9.44
CA GLU A 149 -5.72 6.78 9.35
C GLU A 149 -6.89 6.23 8.51
N LEU A 150 -6.63 5.14 7.78
CA LEU A 150 -7.70 4.39 7.14
C LEU A 150 -8.57 3.72 8.20
N ASP A 151 -9.88 3.93 8.08
CA ASP A 151 -10.87 3.55 9.10
C ASP A 151 -11.93 2.59 8.54
N PRO A 152 -12.30 1.51 9.28
CA PRO A 152 -13.40 0.64 8.88
C PRO A 152 -14.76 1.32 8.77
N ASP A 153 -15.04 2.31 9.62
CA ASP A 153 -16.32 3.04 9.65
C ASP A 153 -16.44 4.00 8.45
N ASP A 154 -15.31 4.39 7.87
CA ASP A 154 -15.22 5.13 6.61
C ASP A 154 -15.26 4.24 5.36
N GLU A 155 -15.48 2.93 5.51
CA GLU A 155 -15.49 1.92 4.44
C GLU A 155 -14.17 1.75 3.66
N GLU A 156 -13.08 2.32 4.16
CA GLU A 156 -11.76 2.29 3.50
C GLU A 156 -11.08 0.92 3.64
N ILE A 157 -11.28 0.31 4.81
CA ILE A 157 -10.80 -1.02 5.17
C ILE A 157 -11.94 -1.83 5.77
N THR A 158 -11.82 -3.16 5.83
CA THR A 158 -12.73 -3.98 6.63
C THR A 158 -12.34 -3.91 8.12
N ARG A 159 -13.19 -4.43 9.02
CA ARG A 159 -12.82 -4.61 10.44
C ARG A 159 -11.61 -5.51 10.65
N THR A 160 -11.36 -6.43 9.71
CA THR A 160 -10.13 -7.25 9.65
C THR A 160 -8.97 -6.51 8.97
N ARG A 161 -9.08 -5.19 8.77
CA ARG A 161 -8.11 -4.29 8.14
C ARG A 161 -7.76 -4.63 6.69
N LYS A 162 -8.65 -5.32 5.97
CA LYS A 162 -8.48 -5.55 4.53
C LYS A 162 -8.85 -4.30 3.74
N VAL A 163 -7.92 -3.77 2.96
CA VAL A 163 -8.14 -2.61 2.08
C VAL A 163 -9.24 -2.86 1.05
N ARG A 164 -10.22 -1.94 0.99
CA ARG A 164 -11.29 -1.93 -0.02
C ARG A 164 -10.84 -1.09 -1.22
N ARG A 165 -9.94 -1.64 -2.05
CA ARG A 165 -9.25 -0.94 -3.15
C ARG A 165 -10.16 -0.13 -4.08
N GLY A 166 -11.30 -0.67 -4.49
CA GLY A 166 -12.26 0.05 -5.35
C GLY A 166 -12.81 1.31 -4.68
N TYR A 167 -13.10 1.23 -3.38
CA TYR A 167 -13.56 2.37 -2.60
C TYR A 167 -12.44 3.39 -2.37
N ILE A 168 -11.23 2.94 -2.04
CA ILE A 168 -10.03 3.80 -1.94
C ILE A 168 -9.80 4.56 -3.25
N ALA A 169 -9.86 3.86 -4.39
CA ALA A 169 -9.65 4.45 -5.71
C ALA A 169 -10.68 5.56 -6.02
N GLN A 170 -11.93 5.38 -5.60
CA GLN A 170 -12.98 6.37 -5.75
C GLN A 170 -12.80 7.55 -4.79
N LYS A 171 -12.68 7.28 -3.48
CA LYS A 171 -12.62 8.30 -2.42
C LYS A 171 -11.39 9.20 -2.55
N TYR A 172 -10.26 8.62 -2.94
CA TYR A 172 -8.98 9.30 -3.03
C TYR A 172 -8.53 9.57 -4.47
N ALA A 173 -9.45 9.61 -5.43
CA ALA A 173 -9.13 9.83 -6.85
C ALA A 173 -8.22 11.05 -7.07
N ALA A 174 -8.50 12.18 -6.41
CA ALA A 174 -7.68 13.39 -6.50
C ALA A 174 -6.23 13.18 -6.01
N LEU A 175 -6.04 12.42 -4.93
CA LEU A 175 -4.70 12.07 -4.42
C LEU A 175 -3.97 11.12 -5.38
N ILE A 176 -4.69 10.15 -5.95
CA ILE A 176 -4.14 9.21 -6.93
C ILE A 176 -3.70 9.98 -8.18
N ASP A 177 -4.54 10.85 -8.70
CA ASP A 177 -4.20 11.64 -9.89
C ASP A 177 -3.03 12.58 -9.62
N ALA A 178 -2.95 13.18 -8.42
CA ALA A 178 -1.80 14.00 -8.01
C ALA A 178 -0.48 13.21 -7.99
N LEU A 179 -0.51 11.94 -7.56
CA LEU A 179 0.67 11.06 -7.62
C LEU A 179 1.19 10.89 -9.06
N TYR A 180 0.32 10.85 -10.06
CA TYR A 180 0.72 10.66 -11.47
C TYR A 180 0.86 11.95 -12.29
N SER A 181 0.50 13.11 -11.75
CA SER A 181 0.51 14.39 -12.49
C SER A 181 1.80 15.22 -12.34
N GLY A 182 2.78 14.72 -11.57
CA GLY A 182 4.01 15.45 -11.28
C GLY A 182 3.86 16.53 -10.20
N GLN A 183 2.70 16.62 -9.54
CA GLN A 183 2.53 17.51 -8.38
C GLN A 183 3.32 17.01 -7.18
N ASP A 184 3.81 17.94 -6.36
CA ASP A 184 4.53 17.66 -5.11
C ASP A 184 3.68 17.89 -3.86
N ARG A 185 2.49 18.48 -4.04
CA ARG A 185 1.52 18.77 -2.98
C ARG A 185 0.11 18.79 -3.53
N VAL A 186 -0.85 18.41 -2.70
CA VAL A 186 -2.27 18.43 -3.01
C VAL A 186 -3.08 18.82 -1.77
N GLN A 187 -3.97 19.79 -1.95
CA GLN A 187 -4.93 20.19 -0.92
C GLN A 187 -6.14 19.27 -1.02
N VAL A 188 -6.50 18.62 0.09
CA VAL A 188 -7.68 17.77 0.17
C VAL A 188 -8.61 18.20 1.27
N GLU A 189 -9.90 18.18 0.96
CA GLU A 189 -10.97 18.34 1.92
C GLU A 189 -11.45 16.95 2.34
N ALA A 190 -11.18 16.59 3.58
CA ALA A 190 -11.67 15.37 4.18
C ALA A 190 -12.84 15.69 5.11
N LYS A 191 -13.97 15.01 4.88
CA LYS A 191 -15.08 15.02 5.83
C LYS A 191 -14.66 14.21 7.06
N ILE A 192 -14.56 14.85 8.21
CA ILE A 192 -14.33 14.18 9.50
C ILE A 192 -15.68 13.99 10.16
N THR A 193 -15.95 12.77 10.62
CA THR A 193 -17.06 12.49 11.53
C THR A 193 -16.48 12.40 12.94
N TYR A 194 -16.92 13.29 13.83
CA TYR A 194 -16.53 13.29 15.24
C TYR A 194 -17.29 12.19 15.99
N GLU A 195 -16.78 11.78 17.15
CA GLU A 195 -17.41 10.74 18.00
C GLU A 195 -18.84 11.12 18.44
N ASP A 196 -19.17 12.42 18.48
CA ASP A 196 -20.51 12.93 18.78
C ASP A 196 -21.47 12.93 17.56
N GLY A 197 -21.03 12.37 16.43
CA GLY A 197 -21.78 12.29 15.18
C GLY A 197 -21.77 13.58 14.36
N ARG A 198 -21.12 14.65 14.82
CA ARG A 198 -20.96 15.86 14.01
C ARG A 198 -20.04 15.59 12.84
N THR A 199 -20.27 16.29 11.75
CA THR A 199 -19.36 16.24 10.60
C THR A 199 -18.73 17.60 10.38
N GLY A 200 -17.42 17.61 10.15
CA GLY A 200 -16.64 18.80 9.80
C GLY A 200 -15.85 18.57 8.52
N ILE A 201 -15.32 19.65 7.95
CA ILE A 201 -14.38 19.59 6.83
C ILE A 201 -13.00 19.90 7.38
N MET A 202 -12.09 18.94 7.28
CA MET A 202 -10.66 19.17 7.49
C MET A 202 -10.01 19.40 6.14
N ARG A 203 -9.31 20.53 6.02
CA ARG A 203 -8.38 20.76 4.91
C ARG A 203 -7.01 20.22 5.32
N ALA A 204 -6.46 19.36 4.50
CA ALA A 204 -5.11 18.86 4.67
C ALA A 204 -4.27 19.17 3.43
N ASP A 205 -3.08 19.73 3.65
CA ASP A 205 -2.05 19.89 2.64
C ASP A 205 -1.17 18.65 2.66
N VAL A 206 -1.36 17.75 1.69
CA VAL A 206 -0.66 16.47 1.62
C VAL A 206 0.52 16.61 0.68
N ALA A 207 1.73 16.38 1.20
CA ALA A 207 2.93 16.32 0.38
C ALA A 207 3.04 15.02 -0.40
N ILE A 208 3.62 15.10 -1.59
CA ILE A 208 4.01 13.96 -2.41
C ILE A 208 5.53 13.97 -2.49
N ARG A 209 6.12 12.78 -2.39
CA ARG A 209 7.57 12.61 -2.49
C ARG A 209 7.92 11.55 -3.51
N ASP A 210 8.91 11.87 -4.31
CA ASP A 210 9.62 10.89 -5.12
C ASP A 210 10.45 9.99 -4.21
N VAL A 211 10.45 8.72 -4.55
CA VAL A 211 11.45 7.75 -4.11
C VAL A 211 12.53 7.79 -5.17
N GLY A 212 13.81 7.80 -4.77
CA GLY A 212 14.94 8.00 -5.69
C GLY A 212 14.98 7.08 -6.91
N ALA A 213 16.04 7.21 -7.72
CA ALA A 213 16.19 6.41 -8.94
C ALA A 213 15.99 4.90 -8.68
N PRO A 214 15.36 4.14 -9.60
CA PRO A 214 15.17 2.71 -9.42
C PRO A 214 16.47 2.02 -9.05
N VAL A 215 16.41 1.23 -7.98
CA VAL A 215 17.53 0.39 -7.57
C VAL A 215 17.68 -0.72 -8.60
N GLN A 216 18.87 -0.88 -9.16
CA GLN A 216 19.20 -2.01 -10.02
C GLN A 216 19.70 -3.17 -9.17
N ALA A 217 19.38 -4.41 -9.56
CA ALA A 217 19.97 -5.58 -8.93
C ALA A 217 21.51 -5.50 -9.02
N ALA A 218 22.21 -5.84 -7.94
CA ALA A 218 23.63 -6.10 -8.02
C ALA A 218 23.86 -7.27 -9.00
N ARG A 219 24.78 -7.07 -9.95
CA ARG A 219 25.13 -8.09 -10.96
C ARG A 219 25.72 -9.33 -10.32
#